data_AF-A0A0E2HN08-F1
#
_entry.id   AF-A0A0E2HN08-F1
#
_cell.length_a   1.000
_cell.length_b   1.000
_cell.length_c   1.000
_cell.angle_alpha   90.00
_cell.angle_beta   90.00
_cell.angle_gamma   90.00
#
_symmetry.space_group_name_H-M   'P 1'
#
loop_
_entity.id
_entity.type
_entity.pdbx_description
1 polymer ?
#
loop_
_entity_poly.entity_id
_entity_poly.type
_entity_poly.pdbx_seq_one_letter_code
_entity_poly.pdbx_strand_id
1 'polypeptide(L)'
;MMKYRDSHTNTVAAEYGKEQGNPFLEALPGLMGKNEFMERMSSEIRFPYDLEKRSPQERRNYLTELTTWFQPMDYMYTLYDMLYRAMATTYQTKTVVESVRQLNEVYMDFRTGRERTLNYSTQAYSGAVLGAPGIGKTSTIQRCLSTMTQVIIHTKYKEQQFYTKQINYLIVECPSDCSVKTLAFNILSAIDKAIGSEYFTQAGCLKSISSSALTTRLKIICMNHHIGLIVIDEIQNAIQTATRNK
;
A
#
# COMPACT_ATOMS: atom_id res chain seq x y z
N MET A 1 12.53 -10.93 -17.46
CA MET A 1 11.21 -11.52 -17.15
C MET A 1 10.58 -10.67 -16.06
N MET A 2 9.30 -10.32 -16.19
CA MET A 2 8.62 -9.49 -15.20
C MET A 2 8.14 -10.37 -14.05
N LYS A 3 8.49 -10.02 -12.81
CA LYS A 3 8.14 -10.81 -11.63
C LYS A 3 6.64 -10.81 -11.39
N TYR A 4 6.13 -11.90 -10.84
CA TYR A 4 4.74 -12.03 -10.35
C TYR A 4 3.66 -11.83 -11.41
N ARG A 5 3.99 -11.96 -12.71
CA ARG A 5 3.09 -11.68 -13.83
C ARG A 5 1.78 -12.50 -13.79
N ASP A 6 1.87 -13.74 -13.32
CA ASP A 6 0.74 -14.69 -13.28
C ASP A 6 0.07 -14.79 -11.89
N SER A 7 0.58 -14.04 -10.90
CA SER A 7 0.00 -14.06 -9.56
C SER A 7 -1.23 -13.18 -9.48
N HIS A 8 -2.39 -13.82 -9.33
CA HIS A 8 -3.67 -13.15 -9.07
C HIS A 8 -3.90 -12.90 -7.57
N THR A 9 -2.96 -13.33 -6.71
CA THR A 9 -3.04 -13.16 -5.26
C THR A 9 -2.32 -11.90 -4.82
N ASN A 10 -2.88 -11.23 -3.81
CA ASN A 10 -2.27 -10.05 -3.16
C ASN A 10 -0.92 -10.36 -2.48
N THR A 11 -0.59 -11.63 -2.30
CA THR A 11 0.61 -12.12 -1.60
C THR A 11 1.39 -13.07 -2.50
N VAL A 12 2.70 -12.89 -2.60
CA VAL A 12 3.63 -13.72 -3.40
C VAL A 12 4.90 -14.08 -2.63
N ALA A 13 5.60 -15.13 -3.06
CA ALA A 13 6.95 -15.42 -2.59
C ALA A 13 7.97 -14.49 -3.28
N ALA A 14 9.03 -14.09 -2.57
CA ALA A 14 10.02 -13.14 -3.09
C ALA A 14 10.84 -13.73 -4.25
N GLU A 15 10.87 -12.99 -5.37
CA GLU A 15 11.77 -13.20 -6.49
C GLU A 15 12.78 -12.04 -6.54
N TYR A 16 14.07 -12.35 -6.41
CA TYR A 16 15.13 -11.34 -6.39
C TYR A 16 15.67 -11.05 -7.80
N GLY A 17 15.85 -9.76 -8.09
CA GLY A 17 16.43 -9.26 -9.34
C GLY A 17 17.96 -9.19 -9.30
N LYS A 18 18.52 -8.17 -9.95
CA LYS A 18 19.98 -7.92 -9.93
C LYS A 18 20.43 -7.55 -8.52
N GLU A 19 21.59 -8.06 -8.12
CA GLU A 19 22.19 -7.80 -6.80
C GLU A 19 22.55 -6.32 -6.62
N GLN A 20 21.70 -5.60 -5.89
CA GLN A 20 21.93 -4.22 -5.40
C GLN A 20 22.21 -4.20 -3.89
N GLY A 21 22.14 -5.35 -3.22
CA GLY A 21 22.36 -5.49 -1.77
C GLY A 21 21.12 -5.18 -0.92
N ASN A 22 19.97 -4.90 -1.54
CA ASN A 22 18.75 -4.55 -0.83
C ASN A 22 17.62 -5.53 -1.18
N PRO A 23 17.29 -6.50 -0.31
CA PRO A 23 16.30 -7.54 -0.61
C PRO A 23 14.91 -6.98 -0.92
N PHE A 24 14.53 -5.83 -0.34
CA PHE A 24 13.18 -5.27 -0.53
C PHE A 24 13.01 -4.58 -1.87
N LEU A 25 14.03 -3.84 -2.28
CA LEU A 25 14.09 -3.23 -3.61
C LEU A 25 14.28 -4.31 -4.68
N GLU A 26 15.16 -5.28 -4.41
CA GLU A 26 15.41 -6.40 -5.30
C GLU A 26 14.24 -7.33 -5.44
N ALA A 27 13.26 -7.36 -4.53
CA ALA A 27 12.05 -8.15 -4.63
C ALA A 27 10.87 -7.39 -5.26
N LEU A 28 10.94 -6.07 -5.35
CA LEU A 28 9.90 -5.23 -5.95
C LEU A 28 9.60 -5.68 -7.40
N PRO A 29 8.33 -5.69 -7.84
CA PRO A 29 8.00 -5.91 -9.25
C PRO A 29 8.66 -4.85 -10.13
N GLY A 30 8.89 -5.15 -11.41
CA GLY A 30 9.37 -4.14 -12.35
C GLY A 30 8.29 -3.09 -12.64
N LEU A 31 8.70 -1.89 -13.04
CA LEU A 31 7.78 -0.88 -13.57
C LEU A 31 7.26 -1.35 -14.94
N MET A 32 5.94 -1.43 -15.11
CA MET A 32 5.31 -1.73 -16.41
C MET A 32 5.50 -0.56 -17.38
N GLY A 33 5.67 -0.90 -18.66
CA GLY A 33 5.56 0.07 -19.74
C GLY A 33 4.11 0.55 -19.90
N LYS A 34 3.90 1.73 -20.50
CA LYS A 34 2.55 2.30 -20.70
C LYS A 34 1.61 1.33 -21.42
N ASN A 35 2.03 0.72 -22.53
CA ASN A 35 1.18 -0.19 -23.31
C ASN A 35 0.75 -1.41 -22.50
N GLU A 36 1.68 -2.04 -21.77
CA GLU A 36 1.40 -3.19 -20.91
C GLU A 36 0.46 -2.83 -19.77
N PHE A 37 0.66 -1.67 -19.15
CA PHE A 37 -0.25 -1.16 -18.11
C PHE A 37 -1.67 -0.95 -18.65
N MET A 38 -1.81 -0.37 -19.84
CA MET A 38 -3.11 -0.11 -20.46
C MET A 38 -3.82 -1.43 -20.81
N GLU A 39 -3.10 -2.40 -21.37
CA GLU A 39 -3.64 -3.73 -21.67
C GLU A 39 -4.12 -4.43 -20.40
N ARG A 40 -3.29 -4.45 -19.34
CA ARG A 40 -3.61 -5.10 -18.06
C ARG A 40 -4.77 -4.43 -17.30
N MET A 41 -4.90 -3.11 -17.43
CA MET A 41 -5.98 -2.35 -16.81
C MET A 41 -7.29 -2.46 -17.58
N SER A 42 -7.22 -2.68 -18.90
CA SER A 42 -8.41 -2.80 -19.74
C SER A 42 -9.18 -4.08 -19.42
N SER A 43 -10.50 -4.00 -19.45
CA SER A 43 -11.37 -5.16 -19.36
C SER A 43 -11.87 -5.54 -20.75
N GLU A 44 -11.98 -6.85 -21.01
CA GLU A 44 -12.70 -7.35 -22.18
C GLU A 44 -14.15 -7.67 -21.82
N ILE A 45 -15.10 -7.19 -22.64
CA ILE A 45 -16.48 -7.67 -22.56
C ILE A 45 -16.55 -8.98 -23.34
N ARG A 46 -16.83 -10.09 -22.64
CA ARG A 46 -17.04 -11.40 -23.27
C ARG A 46 -18.51 -11.57 -23.62
N PHE A 47 -18.89 -11.17 -24.82
CA PHE A 47 -20.25 -11.42 -25.31
C PHE A 47 -20.49 -12.91 -25.53
N PRO A 48 -21.66 -13.45 -25.13
CA PRO A 48 -22.07 -14.80 -25.51
C PRO A 48 -22.19 -14.90 -27.03
N TYR A 49 -21.67 -15.97 -27.60
CA TYR A 49 -21.75 -16.23 -29.05
C TYR A 49 -23.21 -16.44 -29.54
N ASP A 50 -24.15 -16.68 -28.63
CA ASP A 50 -25.53 -17.08 -28.91
C ASP A 50 -26.59 -16.04 -28.52
N LEU A 51 -26.24 -14.75 -28.40
CA LEU A 51 -27.14 -13.67 -28.00
C LEU A 51 -28.47 -13.62 -28.78
N GLU A 52 -28.47 -14.00 -30.06
CA GLU A 52 -29.67 -14.04 -30.90
C GLU A 52 -30.65 -15.16 -30.54
N LYS A 53 -30.15 -16.25 -29.94
CA LYS A 53 -30.96 -17.42 -29.54
C LYS A 53 -31.55 -17.28 -28.14
N ARG A 54 -31.18 -16.24 -27.39
CA ARG A 54 -31.63 -16.01 -26.01
C ARG A 54 -32.88 -15.16 -25.95
N SER A 55 -33.68 -15.36 -24.91
CA SER A 55 -34.88 -14.57 -24.67
C SER A 55 -34.54 -13.08 -24.43
N PRO A 56 -35.48 -12.15 -24.70
CA PRO A 56 -35.30 -10.73 -24.38
C PRO A 56 -35.00 -10.46 -22.89
N GLN A 57 -35.44 -11.33 -21.98
CA GLN A 57 -35.14 -11.26 -20.54
C GLN A 57 -33.67 -11.61 -20.27
N GLU A 58 -33.17 -12.72 -20.81
CA GLU A 58 -31.77 -13.14 -20.64
C GLU A 58 -30.82 -12.13 -21.28
N ARG A 59 -31.18 -11.57 -22.44
CA ARG A 59 -30.42 -10.51 -23.11
C ARG A 59 -30.24 -9.27 -22.23
N ARG A 60 -31.26 -8.91 -21.44
CA ARG A 60 -31.18 -7.77 -20.50
C ARG A 60 -30.26 -8.05 -19.33
N ASN A 61 -30.13 -9.30 -18.89
CA ASN A 61 -29.18 -9.64 -17.82
C ASN A 61 -27.73 -9.35 -18.23
N TYR A 62 -27.37 -9.51 -19.51
CA TYR A 62 -26.03 -9.15 -20.01
C TYR A 62 -25.70 -7.66 -19.93
N LEU A 63 -26.70 -6.77 -19.86
CA LEU A 63 -26.42 -5.34 -19.63
C LEU A 63 -25.75 -5.10 -18.27
N THR A 64 -25.93 -6.01 -17.30
CA THR A 64 -25.23 -5.91 -16.02
C THR A 64 -23.72 -6.13 -16.16
N GLU A 65 -23.28 -6.88 -17.17
CA GLU A 65 -21.85 -7.09 -17.44
C GLU A 65 -21.16 -5.82 -17.94
N LEU A 66 -21.90 -4.84 -18.48
CA LEU A 66 -21.33 -3.53 -18.83
C LEU A 66 -20.70 -2.81 -17.63
N THR A 67 -21.12 -3.14 -16.41
CA THR A 67 -20.51 -2.60 -15.19
C THR A 67 -19.08 -3.10 -14.96
N THR A 68 -18.70 -4.22 -15.59
CA THR A 68 -17.35 -4.77 -15.55
C THR A 68 -16.42 -4.11 -16.58
N TRP A 69 -17.00 -3.41 -17.57
CA TRP A 69 -16.23 -2.73 -18.59
C TRP A 69 -15.50 -1.50 -18.06
N PHE A 70 -14.23 -1.40 -18.41
CA PHE A 70 -13.31 -0.37 -17.98
C PHE A 70 -12.29 -0.10 -19.09
N GLN A 71 -12.24 1.16 -19.51
CA GLN A 71 -11.24 1.69 -20.42
C GLN A 71 -10.25 2.57 -19.65
N PRO A 72 -8.97 2.20 -19.52
CA PRO A 72 -7.99 3.03 -18.85
C PRO A 72 -7.70 4.30 -19.65
N MET A 73 -7.44 5.38 -18.92
CA MET A 73 -7.06 6.68 -19.45
C MET A 73 -5.56 6.96 -19.25
N ASP A 74 -4.98 7.77 -20.12
CA ASP A 74 -3.54 8.04 -20.15
C ASP A 74 -2.97 8.56 -18.81
N TYR A 75 -3.70 9.41 -18.10
CA TYR A 75 -3.26 9.94 -16.80
C TYR A 75 -3.10 8.85 -15.73
N MET A 76 -3.80 7.71 -15.88
CA MET A 76 -3.70 6.61 -14.92
C MET A 76 -2.29 6.01 -14.93
N TYR A 77 -1.61 6.02 -16.09
CA TYR A 77 -0.22 5.58 -16.16
C TYR A 77 0.72 6.52 -15.41
N THR A 78 0.51 7.84 -15.53
CA THR A 78 1.26 8.84 -14.75
C THR A 78 1.08 8.61 -13.26
N LEU A 79 -0.15 8.28 -12.82
CA LEU A 79 -0.42 7.99 -11.42
C LEU A 79 0.23 6.67 -10.97
N TYR A 80 0.17 5.63 -11.80
CA TYR A 80 0.85 4.36 -11.56
C TYR A 80 2.37 4.53 -11.41
N ASP A 81 3.02 5.26 -12.31
CA ASP A 81 4.45 5.56 -12.26
C ASP A 81 4.81 6.35 -10.98
N MET A 82 4.00 7.34 -10.60
CA MET A 82 4.17 8.08 -9.36
C MET A 82 4.10 7.17 -8.12
N LEU A 83 3.09 6.29 -8.04
CA LEU A 83 2.90 5.36 -6.93
C LEU A 83 4.06 4.36 -6.85
N TYR A 84 4.50 3.83 -8.00
CA TYR A 84 5.63 2.93 -8.08
C TYR A 84 6.92 3.60 -7.59
N ARG A 85 7.22 4.81 -8.07
CA ARG A 85 8.41 5.56 -7.67
C ARG A 85 8.40 5.91 -6.20
N ALA A 86 7.24 6.26 -5.64
CA ALA A 86 7.10 6.49 -4.20
C ALA A 86 7.51 5.24 -3.40
N MET A 87 7.03 4.06 -3.79
CA MET A 87 7.41 2.78 -3.17
C MET A 87 8.91 2.48 -3.34
N ALA A 88 9.43 2.55 -4.57
CA ALA A 88 10.82 2.25 -4.87
C ALA A 88 11.78 3.18 -4.11
N THR A 89 11.45 4.47 -4.00
CA THR A 89 12.25 5.47 -3.27
C THR A 89 12.28 5.15 -1.77
N THR A 90 11.16 4.69 -1.19
CA THR A 90 11.11 4.24 0.21
C THR A 90 12.07 3.07 0.45
N TYR A 91 12.19 2.14 -0.49
CA TYR A 91 13.13 1.02 -0.35
C TYR A 91 14.57 1.42 -0.62
N GLN A 92 14.83 2.35 -1.54
CA GLN A 92 16.18 2.87 -1.80
C GLN A 92 16.77 3.62 -0.61
N THR A 93 15.95 4.44 0.08
CA THR A 93 16.40 5.24 1.24
C THR A 93 16.49 4.44 2.54
N LYS A 94 15.94 3.22 2.57
CA LYS A 94 15.97 2.33 3.74
C LYS A 94 16.87 1.12 3.44
N THR A 95 18.14 1.19 3.82
CA THR A 95 18.95 -0.04 3.86
C THR A 95 18.53 -0.91 5.06
N VAL A 96 18.76 -2.22 4.98
CA VAL A 96 18.46 -3.17 6.06
C VAL A 96 19.18 -2.78 7.36
N VAL A 97 20.43 -2.32 7.26
CA VAL A 97 21.26 -1.90 8.39
C VAL A 97 20.69 -0.63 9.05
N GLU A 98 20.29 0.36 8.25
CA GLU A 98 19.64 1.57 8.76
C GLU A 98 18.30 1.26 9.41
N SER A 99 17.53 0.31 8.86
CA SER A 99 16.24 -0.10 9.43
C SER A 99 16.41 -0.71 10.82
N VAL A 100 17.39 -1.60 11.00
CA VAL A 100 17.72 -2.21 12.31
C VAL A 100 18.24 -1.18 13.29
N ARG A 101 19.11 -0.27 12.84
CA ARG A 101 19.62 0.82 13.68
C ARG A 101 18.48 1.74 14.14
N GLN A 102 17.63 2.19 13.23
CA GLN A 102 16.50 3.05 13.55
C GLN A 102 15.48 2.33 14.46
N LEU A 103 15.27 1.02 14.29
CA LEU A 103 14.39 0.24 15.16
C LEU A 103 14.94 0.18 16.59
N ASN A 104 16.24 -0.08 16.73
CA ASN A 104 16.92 -0.06 18.02
C ASN A 104 16.88 1.33 18.66
N GLU A 105 17.08 2.39 17.89
CA GLU A 105 16.97 3.78 18.36
C GLU A 105 15.55 4.07 18.87
N VAL A 106 14.50 3.79 18.09
CA VAL A 106 13.10 3.99 18.49
C VAL A 106 12.75 3.18 19.74
N TYR A 107 13.24 1.93 19.84
CA TYR A 107 13.00 1.08 20.99
C TYR A 107 13.72 1.57 22.26
N MET A 108 14.96 2.06 22.12
CA MET A 108 15.73 2.63 23.22
C MET A 108 15.16 3.97 23.70
N ASP A 109 14.73 4.83 22.79
CA ASP A 109 14.08 6.11 23.12
C ASP A 109 12.78 5.86 23.89
N PHE A 110 11.97 4.90 23.44
CA PHE A 110 10.74 4.50 24.15
C PHE A 110 11.02 3.96 25.56
N ARG A 111 12.10 3.17 25.74
CA ARG A 111 12.47 2.61 27.05
C ARG A 111 13.10 3.63 27.99
N THR A 112 13.86 4.60 27.48
CA THR A 112 14.67 5.52 28.28
C THR A 112 14.03 6.89 28.47
N GLY A 113 12.95 7.20 27.74
CA GLY A 113 12.22 8.46 27.83
C GLY A 113 13.00 9.68 27.33
N ARG A 114 14.13 9.47 26.63
CA ARG A 114 14.94 10.55 26.05
C ARG A 114 14.52 10.75 24.60
N GLU A 115 13.96 11.91 24.28
CA GLU A 115 13.89 12.36 22.88
C GLU A 115 15.29 12.79 22.43
N ARG A 116 15.88 12.06 21.49
CA ARG A 116 17.03 12.55 20.73
C ARG A 116 16.57 13.03 19.37
N THR A 117 17.08 14.18 18.95
CA THR A 117 16.91 14.70 17.60
C THR A 117 17.56 13.74 16.60
N LEU A 118 16.73 13.06 15.79
CA LEU A 118 17.17 12.26 14.66
C LEU A 118 17.78 13.21 13.61
N ASN A 119 19.11 13.23 13.52
CA ASN A 119 19.85 14.19 12.68
C ASN A 119 19.90 13.84 11.18
N TYR A 120 19.21 12.79 10.73
CA TYR A 120 19.09 12.48 9.30
C TYR A 120 17.70 11.92 9.02
N SER A 121 16.78 12.78 8.57
CA SER A 121 15.54 12.36 7.92
C SER A 121 15.76 12.41 6.41
N THR A 122 16.01 11.26 5.79
CA THR A 122 15.67 11.12 4.38
C THR A 122 14.15 11.25 4.32
N GLN A 123 13.64 12.42 3.91
CA GLN A 123 12.20 12.65 3.82
C GLN A 123 11.59 11.58 2.93
N ALA A 124 10.55 10.89 3.43
CA ALA A 124 9.78 9.96 2.62
C ALA A 124 9.14 10.73 1.46
N TYR A 125 9.09 10.12 0.28
CA TYR A 125 8.38 10.71 -0.86
C TYR A 125 6.90 10.88 -0.49
N SER A 126 6.41 12.12 -0.53
CA SER A 126 5.03 12.47 -0.21
C SER A 126 4.40 13.21 -1.39
N GLY A 127 3.12 12.95 -1.65
CA GLY A 127 2.36 13.57 -2.71
C GLY A 127 0.86 13.53 -2.41
N ALA A 128 0.10 14.38 -3.09
CA ALA A 128 -1.34 14.45 -2.95
C ALA A 128 -2.01 14.39 -4.32
N VAL A 129 -3.11 13.63 -4.42
CA VAL A 129 -3.96 13.57 -5.61
C VAL A 129 -5.23 14.33 -5.30
N LEU A 130 -5.38 15.51 -5.89
CA LEU A 130 -6.50 16.42 -5.65
C LEU A 130 -7.47 16.42 -6.83
N GLY A 131 -8.75 16.66 -6.55
CA GLY A 131 -9.79 16.75 -7.57
C GLY A 131 -11.19 16.73 -6.96
N ALA A 132 -12.20 17.08 -7.74
CA ALA A 132 -13.59 17.11 -7.28
C ALA A 132 -14.05 15.73 -6.73
N PRO A 133 -14.98 15.71 -5.76
CA PRO A 133 -15.63 14.46 -5.33
C PRO A 133 -16.26 13.74 -6.52
N GLY A 134 -16.20 12.40 -6.55
CA GLY A 134 -16.81 11.59 -7.61
C GLY A 134 -16.03 11.49 -8.93
N ILE A 135 -14.91 12.21 -9.11
CA ILE A 135 -14.10 12.13 -10.35
C ILE A 135 -13.30 10.82 -10.49
N GLY A 136 -13.40 9.90 -9.52
CA GLY A 136 -12.76 8.58 -9.58
C GLY A 136 -11.33 8.50 -9.04
N LYS A 137 -10.89 9.43 -8.16
CA LYS A 137 -9.54 9.42 -7.56
C LYS A 137 -9.23 8.10 -6.84
N THR A 138 -10.05 7.75 -5.85
CA THR A 138 -9.90 6.52 -5.05
C THR A 138 -9.92 5.28 -5.94
N SER A 139 -10.90 5.17 -6.84
CA SER A 139 -11.01 4.05 -7.77
C SER A 139 -9.80 3.93 -8.70
N THR A 140 -9.26 5.06 -9.17
CA THR A 140 -8.05 5.07 -10.01
C THR A 140 -6.83 4.57 -9.24
N ILE A 141 -6.61 5.08 -8.02
CA ILE A 141 -5.48 4.66 -7.18
C ILE A 141 -5.58 3.18 -6.84
N GLN A 142 -6.76 2.70 -6.43
CA GLN A 142 -7.01 1.31 -6.13
C GLN A 142 -6.73 0.39 -7.33
N ARG A 143 -7.21 0.76 -8.53
CA ARG A 143 -6.92 0.00 -9.77
C ARG A 143 -5.43 0.00 -10.13
N CYS A 144 -4.74 1.14 -9.96
CA CYS A 144 -3.29 1.18 -10.19
C CYS A 144 -2.55 0.24 -9.23
N LEU A 145 -2.88 0.29 -7.94
CA LEU A 145 -2.26 -0.54 -6.92
C LEU A 145 -2.62 -2.02 -7.08
N SER A 146 -3.81 -2.38 -7.57
CA SER A 146 -4.18 -3.77 -7.82
C SER A 146 -3.37 -4.42 -8.95
N THR A 147 -2.67 -3.64 -9.77
CA THR A 147 -1.71 -4.20 -10.74
C THR A 147 -0.37 -4.58 -10.12
N MET A 148 -0.15 -4.22 -8.85
CA MET A 148 1.07 -4.50 -8.09
C MET A 148 0.76 -5.47 -6.96
N THR A 149 1.72 -6.31 -6.59
CA THR A 149 1.55 -7.20 -5.45
C THR A 149 1.55 -6.40 -4.15
N GLN A 150 0.61 -6.69 -3.25
CA GLN A 150 0.50 -6.01 -1.97
C GLN A 150 1.56 -6.48 -0.97
N VAL A 151 1.78 -7.80 -0.88
CA VAL A 151 2.68 -8.42 0.11
C VAL A 151 3.67 -9.37 -0.56
N ILE A 152 4.95 -9.25 -0.21
CA ILE A 152 6.02 -10.14 -0.64
C ILE A 152 6.54 -10.91 0.58
N ILE A 153 6.55 -12.24 0.49
CA ILE A 153 7.05 -13.13 1.54
C ILE A 153 8.48 -13.54 1.21
N HIS A 154 9.40 -13.16 2.09
CA HIS A 154 10.78 -13.57 2.04
C HIS A 154 10.99 -14.79 2.94
N THR A 155 11.74 -15.77 2.43
CA THR A 155 12.15 -16.96 3.18
C THR A 155 13.66 -17.16 3.16
N LYS A 156 14.31 -16.76 2.05
CA LYS A 156 15.74 -16.88 1.82
C LYS A 156 16.23 -15.66 1.03
N TYR A 157 17.45 -15.20 1.29
CA TYR A 157 18.13 -14.17 0.50
C TYR A 157 19.64 -14.43 0.54
N LYS A 158 20.31 -14.43 -0.62
CA LYS A 158 21.75 -14.77 -0.76
C LYS A 158 22.15 -16.03 0.01
N GLU A 159 21.38 -17.09 -0.17
CA GLU A 159 21.54 -18.39 0.50
C GLU A 159 21.32 -18.40 2.03
N GLN A 160 21.03 -17.27 2.65
CA GLN A 160 20.74 -17.16 4.08
C GLN A 160 19.23 -17.16 4.36
N GLN A 161 18.84 -17.73 5.50
CA GLN A 161 17.46 -17.67 5.96
C GLN A 161 17.05 -16.22 6.22
N PHE A 162 15.94 -15.79 5.64
CA PHE A 162 15.46 -14.42 5.72
C PHE A 162 13.94 -14.41 5.75
N TYR A 163 13.37 -14.61 6.94
CA TYR A 163 11.92 -14.71 7.13
C TYR A 163 11.32 -13.34 7.44
N THR A 164 10.72 -12.72 6.43
CA THR A 164 10.01 -11.44 6.62
C THR A 164 8.87 -11.27 5.62
N LYS A 165 7.91 -10.44 5.98
CA LYS A 165 6.81 -10.03 5.10
C LYS A 165 7.00 -8.55 4.77
N GLN A 166 7.25 -8.26 3.50
CA GLN A 166 7.31 -6.90 2.97
C GLN A 166 5.92 -6.48 2.51
N ILE A 167 5.43 -5.34 2.99
CA ILE A 167 4.17 -4.73 2.51
C ILE A 167 4.52 -3.61 1.52
N ASN A 168 4.17 -3.77 0.25
CA ASN A 168 4.43 -2.75 -0.76
C ASN A 168 3.54 -1.52 -0.55
N TYR A 169 2.23 -1.73 -0.32
CA TYR A 169 1.29 -0.63 -0.11
C TYR A 169 0.20 -0.96 0.90
N LEU A 170 -0.31 0.09 1.56
CA LEU A 170 -1.53 0.10 2.35
C LEU A 170 -2.47 1.19 1.85
N ILE A 171 -3.77 0.95 1.98
CA ILE A 171 -4.81 1.95 1.73
C ILE A 171 -5.59 2.10 3.02
N VAL A 172 -5.68 3.32 3.52
CA VAL A 172 -6.38 3.66 4.77
C VAL A 172 -7.23 4.90 4.55
N GLU A 173 -8.41 4.91 5.16
CA GLU A 173 -9.28 6.09 5.14
C GLU A 173 -8.95 7.00 6.33
N CYS A 174 -8.85 8.30 6.07
CA CYS A 174 -8.70 9.31 7.10
C CYS A 174 -10.00 9.45 7.88
N PRO A 175 -10.00 9.23 9.21
CA PRO A 175 -11.23 9.26 9.99
C PRO A 175 -11.83 10.67 10.03
N SER A 176 -13.15 10.75 10.08
CA SER A 176 -13.88 12.03 10.09
C SER A 176 -13.60 12.89 11.33
N ASP A 177 -13.29 12.26 12.47
CA ASP A 177 -12.89 12.92 13.72
C ASP A 177 -11.41 13.37 13.71
N CYS A 178 -10.66 13.01 12.67
CA CYS A 178 -9.24 13.33 12.47
C CYS A 178 -8.34 12.92 13.63
N SER A 179 -8.79 11.96 14.43
CA SER A 179 -8.06 11.48 15.59
C SER A 179 -6.83 10.71 15.11
N VAL A 180 -5.65 11.17 15.54
CA VAL A 180 -4.37 10.46 15.31
C VAL A 180 -4.45 9.03 15.81
N LYS A 181 -5.17 8.80 16.92
CA LYS A 181 -5.40 7.47 17.49
C LYS A 181 -6.26 6.62 16.57
N THR A 182 -7.35 7.16 16.04
CA THR A 182 -8.24 6.45 15.10
C THR A 182 -7.51 6.13 13.79
N LEU A 183 -6.75 7.09 13.23
CA LEU A 183 -5.93 6.84 12.04
C LEU A 183 -4.87 5.77 12.28
N ALA A 184 -4.20 5.80 13.43
CA ALA A 184 -3.22 4.76 13.79
C ALA A 184 -3.88 3.37 13.88
N PHE A 185 -5.07 3.28 14.45
CA PHE A 185 -5.86 2.04 14.46
C PHE A 185 -6.28 1.58 13.06
N ASN A 186 -6.68 2.49 12.17
CA ASN A 186 -6.99 2.16 10.78
C ASN A 186 -5.76 1.57 10.05
N ILE A 187 -4.57 2.11 10.29
CA ILE A 187 -3.32 1.56 9.73
C ILE A 187 -3.01 0.19 10.33
N LEU A 188 -3.15 -0.02 11.64
CA LEU A 188 -2.98 -1.34 12.25
C LEU A 188 -3.96 -2.38 11.66
N SER A 189 -5.22 -1.99 11.47
CA SER A 189 -6.22 -2.86 10.83
C SER A 189 -5.85 -3.20 9.38
N ALA A 190 -5.33 -2.22 8.62
CA ALA A 190 -4.87 -2.45 7.26
C ALA A 190 -3.66 -3.39 7.19
N ILE A 191 -2.73 -3.28 8.15
CA ILE A 191 -1.60 -4.22 8.31
C ILE A 191 -2.13 -5.62 8.61
N ASP A 192 -3.00 -5.76 9.62
CA ASP A 192 -3.58 -7.05 10.01
C ASP A 192 -4.28 -7.74 8.84
N LYS A 193 -5.04 -7.00 8.03
CA LYS A 193 -5.66 -7.52 6.80
C LYS A 193 -4.64 -7.96 5.75
N ALA A 194 -3.54 -7.23 5.60
CA ALA A 194 -2.53 -7.53 4.58
C ALA A 194 -1.72 -8.80 4.92
N ILE A 195 -1.33 -8.98 6.18
CA ILE A 195 -0.37 -10.03 6.58
C ILE A 195 -0.94 -11.10 7.51
N GLY A 196 -2.19 -10.98 7.95
CA GLY A 196 -2.84 -11.90 8.89
C GLY A 196 -2.30 -11.80 10.32
N SER A 197 -1.94 -10.59 10.76
CA SER A 197 -1.54 -10.32 12.15
C SER A 197 -2.72 -9.88 13.03
N GLU A 198 -2.47 -9.67 14.31
CA GLU A 198 -3.48 -9.21 15.29
C GLU A 198 -3.03 -7.95 16.06
N TYR A 199 -2.26 -7.06 15.41
CA TYR A 199 -1.72 -5.87 16.07
C TYR A 199 -2.81 -4.91 16.54
N PHE A 200 -3.90 -4.78 15.80
CA PHE A 200 -5.06 -3.97 16.17
C PHE A 200 -5.64 -4.44 17.51
N THR A 201 -5.94 -5.74 17.61
CA THR A 201 -6.52 -6.34 18.83
C THR A 201 -5.56 -6.20 20.00
N GLN A 202 -4.26 -6.49 19.79
CA GLN A 202 -3.24 -6.33 20.84
C GLN A 202 -3.04 -4.88 21.28
N ALA A 203 -3.30 -3.90 20.41
CA ALA A 203 -3.29 -2.48 20.78
C ALA A 203 -4.58 -2.06 21.51
N GLY A 204 -5.72 -2.63 21.13
CA GLY A 204 -7.03 -2.38 21.76
C GLY A 204 -7.17 -2.99 23.16
N CYS A 205 -6.53 -4.13 23.43
CA CYS A 205 -6.53 -4.75 24.77
C CYS A 205 -5.83 -3.87 25.83
N LEU A 206 -4.97 -2.95 25.42
CA LEU A 206 -4.32 -1.97 26.30
C LEU A 206 -5.30 -0.83 26.56
N LYS A 207 -6.20 -1.01 27.54
CA LYS A 207 -7.28 -0.07 27.92
C LYS A 207 -6.84 1.39 28.12
N SER A 208 -5.55 1.68 28.27
CA SER A 208 -4.99 3.03 28.45
C SER A 208 -3.74 3.30 27.60
N ILE A 209 -3.69 2.82 26.35
CA ILE A 209 -2.57 3.22 25.47
C ILE A 209 -2.72 4.70 25.08
N SER A 210 -1.69 5.49 25.41
CA SER A 210 -1.58 6.88 24.96
C SER A 210 -1.43 6.94 23.43
N SER A 211 -1.81 8.06 22.82
CA SER A 211 -1.61 8.30 21.39
C SER A 211 -0.13 8.24 21.00
N SER A 212 0.76 8.74 21.85
CA SER A 212 2.22 8.66 21.64
C SER A 212 2.73 7.23 21.65
N ALA A 213 2.33 6.41 22.64
CA ALA A 213 2.74 5.01 22.71
C ALA A 213 2.19 4.18 21.54
N LEU A 214 0.94 4.44 21.12
CA LEU A 214 0.35 3.81 19.94
C LEU A 214 1.12 4.18 18.66
N THR A 215 1.49 5.45 18.51
CA THR A 215 2.26 5.93 17.35
C THR A 215 3.64 5.29 17.30
N THR A 216 4.34 5.19 18.43
CA THR A 216 5.64 4.51 18.52
C THR A 216 5.52 3.03 18.15
N ARG A 217 4.50 2.35 18.69
CA ARG A 217 4.23 0.94 18.36
C ARG A 217 3.96 0.76 16.87
N LEU A 218 3.13 1.64 16.29
CA LEU A 218 2.84 1.63 14.86
C LEU A 218 4.12 1.83 14.04
N LYS A 219 4.99 2.79 14.41
CA LYS A 219 6.27 3.01 13.74
C LYS A 219 7.13 1.74 13.70
N ILE A 220 7.26 1.05 14.83
CA ILE A 220 7.99 -0.22 14.92
C ILE A 220 7.40 -1.26 13.97
N ILE A 221 6.07 -1.42 13.95
CA ILE A 221 5.40 -2.39 13.08
C ILE A 221 5.62 -2.03 11.61
N CYS A 222 5.48 -0.75 11.22
CA CYS A 222 5.73 -0.29 9.86
C CYS A 222 7.16 -0.56 9.39
N MET A 223 8.13 -0.46 10.30
CA MET A 223 9.54 -0.77 10.03
C MET A 223 9.80 -2.27 9.93
N ASN A 224 9.18 -3.08 10.78
CA ASN A 224 9.32 -4.54 10.76
C ASN A 224 8.76 -5.19 9.48
N HIS A 225 7.67 -4.63 8.93
CA HIS A 225 7.03 -5.12 7.70
C HIS A 225 7.41 -4.32 6.46
N HIS A 226 8.42 -3.45 6.58
CA HIS A 226 9.01 -2.70 5.47
C HIS A 226 7.95 -2.06 4.56
N ILE A 227 7.05 -1.27 5.14
CA ILE A 227 5.96 -0.66 4.39
C ILE A 227 6.52 0.33 3.35
N GLY A 228 6.20 0.10 2.08
CA GLY A 228 6.67 0.90 0.94
C GLY A 228 5.88 2.18 0.72
N LEU A 229 4.55 2.09 0.81
CA LEU A 229 3.61 3.19 0.57
C LEU A 229 2.38 3.09 1.49
N ILE A 230 1.92 4.23 1.99
CA ILE A 230 0.63 4.34 2.68
C ILE A 230 -0.18 5.40 1.95
N VAL A 231 -1.27 4.98 1.31
CA VAL A 231 -2.26 5.88 0.73
C VAL A 231 -3.29 6.21 1.79
N ILE A 232 -3.41 7.49 2.13
CA ILE A 232 -4.44 8.00 3.04
C ILE A 232 -5.53 8.64 2.18
N ASP A 233 -6.67 7.99 2.09
CA ASP A 233 -7.85 8.54 1.42
C ASP A 233 -8.55 9.57 2.32
N GLU A 234 -9.25 10.52 1.71
CA GLU A 234 -9.99 11.58 2.41
C GLU A 234 -9.16 12.42 3.41
N ILE A 235 -7.86 12.61 3.13
CA ILE A 235 -6.93 13.38 3.99
C ILE A 235 -7.40 14.82 4.29
N GLN A 236 -8.25 15.39 3.43
CA GLN A 236 -8.89 16.68 3.64
C GLN A 236 -9.68 16.76 4.96
N ASN A 237 -10.17 15.63 5.50
CA ASN A 237 -10.83 15.57 6.80
C ASN A 237 -9.92 16.21 7.87
N ALA A 238 -8.64 15.81 7.90
CA ALA A 238 -7.65 16.32 8.84
C ALA A 238 -7.44 17.84 8.71
N ILE A 239 -7.43 18.34 7.48
CA ILE A 239 -7.25 19.77 7.18
C ILE A 239 -8.45 20.58 7.70
N GLN A 240 -9.68 20.12 7.43
CA GLN A 240 -10.91 20.80 7.86
C GLN A 240 -11.01 20.89 9.39
N THR A 241 -10.67 19.82 10.10
CA THR A 241 -10.69 19.80 11.56
C THR A 241 -9.61 20.72 12.15
N ALA A 242 -8.41 20.74 11.56
CA ALA A 242 -7.35 21.66 11.98
C ALA A 242 -7.76 23.14 11.79
N THR A 243 -8.53 23.46 10.75
CA THR A 243 -9.06 24.83 10.56
C THR A 243 -10.21 25.20 11.50
N ARG A 244 -10.99 24.23 11.98
CA ARG A 244 -12.10 24.48 12.94
C ARG A 244 -11.63 24.65 14.38
N ASN A 245 -10.48 24.09 14.73
CA ASN A 245 -9.88 24.18 16.06
C ASN A 245 -8.93 25.38 16.24
N LYS A 246 -8.82 26.25 15.22
CA LYS A 246 -8.16 27.56 15.30
C LYS A 246 -9.20 28.64 15.60
#